data_AF-A0A2T2YWS5-F1
#
_entry.id   AF-A0A2T2YWS5-F1
#
_cell.length_a   1.000
_cell.length_b   1.000
_cell.length_c   1.000
_cell.angle_alpha   90.00
_cell.angle_beta   90.00
_cell.angle_gamma   90.00
#
_symmetry.space_group_name_H-M   'P 1'
#
loop_
_entity.id
_entity.type
_entity.pdbx_description
1 polymer ?
#
loop_
_entity_poly.entity_id
_entity_poly.type
_entity_poly.pdbx_seq_one_letter_code
_entity_poly.pdbx_strand_id
1 'polypeptide(L)'
;MKRGLVTENHVVIYCDSCGDLYTDAAGDAVCFTSTHQAAYYLAGGRNGWLYDGDRITCDGCAITAECDLRGHRFPSANDLRRCDRCGAPDDEQENLK
;
A
#
# COMPACT_ATOMS: atom_id res chain seq x y z
N MET A 1 -3.63 -15.45 -29.60
CA MET A 1 -4.01 -16.44 -28.56
C MET A 1 -2.75 -17.09 -28.04
N LYS A 2 -2.52 -17.03 -26.73
CA LYS A 2 -1.46 -17.79 -26.07
C LYS A 2 -2.03 -19.18 -25.70
N ARG A 3 -1.24 -20.24 -25.84
CA ARG A 3 -1.64 -21.63 -25.56
C ARG A 3 -0.47 -22.35 -24.89
N GLY A 4 -0.74 -23.15 -23.87
CA GLY A 4 0.28 -23.88 -23.09
C GLY A 4 0.76 -23.10 -21.86
N LEU A 5 1.84 -23.59 -21.23
CA LEU A 5 2.51 -22.88 -20.13
C LEU A 5 3.31 -21.71 -20.70
N VAL A 6 2.99 -20.49 -20.24
CA VAL A 6 3.63 -19.26 -20.72
C VAL A 6 4.00 -18.41 -19.51
N THR A 7 5.21 -17.84 -19.54
CA THR A 7 5.63 -16.82 -18.59
C THR A 7 5.31 -15.45 -19.16
N GLU A 8 4.67 -14.61 -18.35
CA GLU A 8 4.35 -13.23 -18.69
C GLU A 8 4.90 -12.28 -17.63
N ASN A 9 5.32 -11.09 -18.08
CA ASN A 9 5.72 -10.02 -17.19
C ASN A 9 4.52 -9.12 -16.94
N HIS A 10 4.30 -8.79 -15.67
CA HIS A 10 3.24 -7.91 -15.23
C HIS A 10 3.80 -6.79 -14.35
N VAL A 11 3.10 -5.68 -14.33
CA VAL A 11 3.35 -4.59 -13.38
C VAL A 11 2.46 -4.83 -12.16
N VAL A 12 3.04 -4.69 -10.98
CA VAL A 12 2.32 -4.68 -9.70
C VAL A 12 2.56 -3.35 -9.01
N ILE A 13 1.74 -3.03 -8.02
CA ILE A 13 1.80 -1.78 -7.28
C ILE A 13 2.38 -2.06 -5.91
N TYR A 14 3.41 -1.29 -5.54
CA TYR A 14 3.94 -1.29 -4.18
C TYR A 14 3.78 0.10 -3.56
N CYS A 15 3.64 0.15 -2.24
CA CYS A 15 3.71 1.39 -1.48
C CYS A 15 5.16 1.91 -1.49
N ASP A 16 5.37 3.18 -1.84
CA ASP A 16 6.71 3.80 -1.83
C ASP A 16 7.28 3.95 -0.41
N SER A 17 6.42 4.01 0.61
CA SER A 17 6.84 4.20 2.00
C SER A 17 7.21 2.88 2.69
N CYS A 18 6.33 1.88 2.67
CA CYS A 18 6.52 0.62 3.40
C CYS A 18 6.78 -0.59 2.50
N GLY A 19 6.70 -0.45 1.17
CA GLY A 19 6.86 -1.59 0.26
C GLY A 19 5.74 -2.63 0.33
N ASP A 20 4.60 -2.32 0.95
CA ASP A 20 3.44 -3.19 0.94
C ASP A 20 2.94 -3.41 -0.50
N LEU A 21 2.35 -4.57 -0.78
CA LEU A 21 1.89 -4.97 -2.11
C LEU A 21 0.39 -4.70 -2.21
N TYR A 22 -0.04 -4.00 -3.25
CA TYR A 22 -1.46 -3.85 -3.51
C TYR A 22 -2.10 -5.17 -3.93
N THR A 23 -2.97 -5.69 -3.08
CA THR A 23 -3.72 -6.91 -3.31
C THR A 23 -5.21 -6.65 -3.51
N ASP A 24 -5.91 -7.62 -4.09
CA ASP A 24 -7.37 -7.64 -4.08
C ASP A 24 -7.93 -8.07 -2.71
N ALA A 25 -9.26 -8.23 -2.64
CA ALA A 25 -9.94 -8.63 -1.40
C ALA A 25 -9.61 -10.05 -0.92
N ALA A 26 -9.03 -10.90 -1.78
CA ALA A 26 -8.56 -12.24 -1.43
C ALA A 26 -7.09 -12.24 -0.96
N GLY A 27 -6.38 -11.11 -1.08
CA GLY A 27 -4.96 -11.01 -0.77
C GLY A 27 -4.06 -11.37 -1.95
N ASP A 28 -4.61 -11.50 -3.16
CA ASP A 28 -3.82 -11.81 -4.36
C ASP A 28 -3.29 -10.53 -5.02
N ALA A 29 -2.06 -10.59 -5.54
CA ALA A 29 -1.42 -9.49 -6.23
C ALA A 29 -2.21 -9.08 -7.48
N VAL A 30 -2.55 -7.79 -7.59
CA VAL A 30 -3.23 -7.28 -8.78
C VAL A 30 -2.21 -6.95 -9.87
N CYS A 31 -2.30 -7.66 -10.98
CA CYS A 31 -1.38 -7.55 -12.10
C CYS A 31 -1.91 -6.63 -13.21
N PHE A 32 -1.07 -5.71 -13.67
CA PHE A 32 -1.33 -4.77 -14.74
C PHE A 32 -0.43 -5.05 -15.96
N THR A 33 -0.88 -4.60 -17.12
CA THR A 33 -0.14 -4.75 -18.38
C THR A 33 0.89 -3.63 -18.60
N SER A 34 0.74 -2.50 -17.92
CA SER A 34 1.65 -1.35 -17.97
C SER A 34 1.55 -0.49 -16.70
N THR A 35 2.58 0.31 -16.45
CA THR A 35 2.60 1.31 -15.36
C THR A 35 1.52 2.37 -15.53
N HIS A 36 1.22 2.77 -16.77
CA HIS A 36 0.16 3.74 -17.06
C HIS A 36 -1.22 3.20 -16.67
N GLN A 37 -1.47 1.91 -16.92
CA GLN A 37 -2.72 1.26 -16.50
C GLN A 37 -2.82 1.20 -14.97
N ALA A 38 -1.73 0.85 -14.28
CA ALA A 38 -1.67 0.81 -12.82
C ALA A 38 -1.92 2.19 -12.19
N ALA A 39 -1.26 3.23 -12.70
CA ALA A 39 -1.44 4.61 -12.26
C ALA A 39 -2.89 5.10 -12.46
N TYR A 40 -3.45 4.87 -13.65
CA TYR A 40 -4.84 5.25 -13.94
C TYR A 40 -5.84 4.51 -13.03
N TYR A 41 -5.56 3.24 -12.72
CA TYR A 41 -6.39 2.46 -11.82
C TYR A 41 -6.41 3.03 -10.40
N LEU A 42 -5.26 3.51 -9.89
CA LEU A 42 -5.14 4.13 -8.56
C LEU A 42 -5.61 5.58 -8.49
N ALA A 43 -5.62 6.32 -9.59
CA ALA A 43 -6.00 7.75 -9.61
C ALA A 43 -7.41 8.01 -9.02
N GLY A 44 -8.27 7.00 -8.97
CA GLY A 44 -9.59 7.07 -8.32
C GLY A 44 -9.60 6.90 -6.80
N GLY A 45 -8.45 6.70 -6.15
CA GLY A 45 -8.36 6.44 -4.70
C GLY A 45 -9.04 5.11 -4.34
N ARG A 46 -8.38 3.98 -4.65
CA ARG A 46 -8.96 2.65 -4.44
C ARG A 46 -8.47 2.01 -3.17
N ASN A 47 -9.39 1.48 -2.36
CA ASN A 47 -9.07 0.75 -1.13
C ASN A 47 -8.15 1.53 -0.17
N GLY A 48 -8.27 2.86 -0.13
CA GLY A 48 -7.41 3.72 0.70
C GLY A 48 -6.01 3.97 0.13
N TRP A 49 -5.65 3.35 -1.01
CA TRP A 49 -4.42 3.63 -1.71
C TRP A 49 -4.53 4.90 -2.54
N LEU A 50 -3.48 5.72 -2.47
CA LEU A 50 -3.40 7.03 -3.11
C LEU A 50 -2.21 7.06 -4.07
N TYR A 51 -2.41 7.70 -5.21
CA TYR A 51 -1.35 8.05 -6.15
C TYR A 51 -1.44 9.55 -6.44
N ASP A 52 -0.41 10.31 -6.06
CA ASP A 52 -0.38 11.78 -6.23
C ASP A 52 0.17 12.25 -7.59
N GLY A 53 0.65 11.31 -8.42
CA GLY A 53 1.35 11.59 -9.67
C GLY A 53 2.85 11.32 -9.59
N ASP A 54 3.41 11.25 -8.39
CA ASP A 54 4.79 10.84 -8.13
C ASP A 54 4.83 9.55 -7.28
N ARG A 55 4.17 9.55 -6.12
CA ARG A 55 4.26 8.46 -5.13
C ARG A 55 2.96 7.71 -4.93
N ILE A 56 3.11 6.42 -4.59
CA ILE A 56 2.03 5.54 -4.19
C ILE A 56 2.07 5.32 -2.68
N THR A 57 0.97 5.59 -2.00
CA THR A 57 0.84 5.44 -0.54
C THR A 57 -0.30 4.47 -0.23
N CYS A 58 -0.03 3.42 0.56
CA CYS A 58 -1.07 2.51 1.05
C CYS A 58 -1.93 3.18 2.14
N ASP A 59 -3.07 2.58 2.47
CA ASP A 59 -3.98 3.14 3.47
C ASP A 59 -3.31 3.23 4.84
N GLY A 60 -2.56 2.21 5.25
CA GLY A 60 -1.79 2.20 6.49
C GLY A 60 -0.84 3.41 6.61
N CYS A 61 0.02 3.62 5.61
CA CYS A 61 0.93 4.77 5.59
C CYS A 61 0.19 6.11 5.52
N ALA A 62 -0.92 6.20 4.78
CA ALA A 62 -1.72 7.41 4.73
C ALA A 62 -2.35 7.75 6.10
N ILE A 63 -2.82 6.73 6.82
CA ILE A 63 -3.37 6.88 8.17
C ILE A 63 -2.27 7.23 9.17
N THR A 64 -1.09 6.60 9.09
CA THR A 64 0.06 6.93 9.95
C THR A 64 0.47 8.38 9.78
N ALA A 65 0.58 8.85 8.52
CA ALA A 65 0.88 10.25 8.23
C ALA A 65 -0.20 11.20 8.77
N GLU A 66 -1.49 10.86 8.65
CA GLU A 66 -2.57 11.66 9.25
C GLU A 66 -2.46 11.70 10.79
N CYS A 67 -2.12 10.58 11.42
CA CYS A 67 -1.96 10.48 12.85
C CYS A 67 -0.78 11.32 13.35
N ASP A 68 0.35 11.29 12.66
CA ASP A 68 1.52 12.13 12.98
C ASP A 68 1.19 13.62 12.87
N LEU A 69 0.51 14.05 11.80
CA LEU A 69 0.04 15.44 11.62
C LEU A 69 -0.89 15.91 12.74
N ARG A 70 -1.69 15.00 13.31
CA ARG A 70 -2.60 15.29 14.43
C ARG A 70 -1.93 15.15 15.81
N GLY A 71 -0.63 14.86 15.86
CA GLY A 71 0.15 14.69 17.08
C GLY A 71 -0.22 13.44 17.87
N HIS A 72 -0.75 12.42 17.19
CA HIS A 72 -0.96 11.12 17.82
C HIS A 72 0.38 10.43 18.08
N ARG A 73 0.41 9.53 19.07
CA ARG A 73 1.59 8.72 19.37
C ARG A 73 1.32 7.25 19.06
N PHE A 74 2.36 6.59 18.58
CA PHE A 74 2.45 5.15 18.43
C PHE A 74 3.35 4.64 19.56
N PRO A 75 2.80 4.00 20.60
CA PRO A 75 3.57 3.54 21.73
C PRO A 75 4.43 2.35 21.29
N SER A 76 5.73 2.44 21.52
CA SER A 76 6.70 1.42 21.11
C SER A 76 6.58 0.08 21.87
N ALA A 77 5.66 -0.02 22.84
CA ALA A 77 5.53 -1.15 23.77
C ALA A 77 4.43 -2.17 23.40
N ASN A 78 3.67 -1.94 22.34
CA ASN A 78 2.65 -2.87 21.88
C ASN A 78 3.18 -3.63 20.66
N ASP A 79 3.10 -4.97 20.65
CA ASP A 79 3.53 -5.84 19.53
C ASP A 79 2.85 -5.49 18.19
N LEU A 80 1.80 -4.66 18.21
CA LEU A 80 1.06 -4.21 17.05
C LEU A 80 1.30 -2.73 16.66
N ARG A 81 2.19 -2.00 17.37
CA ARG A 81 2.46 -0.54 17.24
C ARG A 81 1.26 0.25 16.71
N ARG A 82 0.17 0.28 17.47
CA ARG A 82 -1.06 0.98 17.04
C ARG A 82 -1.11 2.37 17.61
N CYS A 83 -1.66 3.31 16.87
CA CYS A 83 -1.97 4.65 17.35
C CYS A 83 -2.85 4.58 18.61
N ASP A 84 -2.42 5.20 19.71
CA ASP A 84 -3.17 5.21 20.99
C ASP A 84 -4.53 5.92 20.90
N ARG A 85 -4.74 6.75 19.87
CA ARG A 85 -5.93 7.61 19.70
C ARG A 85 -6.98 7.01 18.78
N CYS A 86 -6.57 6.42 17.66
CA CYS A 86 -7.50 5.90 16.64
C CYS A 86 -7.35 4.38 16.40
N GLY A 87 -6.34 3.72 16.97
CA GLY A 87 -6.13 2.28 16.83
C GLY A 87 -5.51 1.84 15.50
N ALA A 88 -5.07 2.80 14.67
CA ALA A 88 -4.42 2.54 13.38
C ALA A 88 -3.06 1.81 13.54
N PRO A 89 -2.76 0.80 12.73
CA PRO A 89 -1.44 0.14 12.73
C PRO A 89 -0.30 1.07 12.25
N ASP A 90 0.93 0.80 12.70
CA ASP A 90 2.17 1.46 12.24
C ASP A 90 2.79 0.65 11.10
N ASP A 91 2.27 0.82 9.88
CA ASP A 91 2.75 0.08 8.70
C ASP A 91 4.08 0.63 8.13
N GLU A 92 4.61 1.74 8.65
CA GLU A 92 5.86 2.35 8.15
C GLU A 92 7.13 1.51 8.40
N GLN A 93 7.06 0.43 9.20
CA GLN A 93 8.26 -0.33 9.61
C GLN A 93 8.28 -1.83 9.31
N GLU A 94 7.22 -2.41 8.72
CA GLU A 94 7.19 -3.87 8.48
C GLU A 94 8.17 -4.35 7.39
N ASN A 95 8.86 -3.44 6.68
CA ASN A 95 9.78 -3.79 5.58
C ASN A 95 11.19 -3.18 5.69
N LEU A 96 11.68 -3.00 6.92
CA LEU A 96 13.14 -2.93 7.18
C LEU A 96 13.66 -4.35 7.48
N LYS A 97 13.75 -5.22 6.47
CA LYS A 97 14.54 -6.46 6.55
C LYS A 97 15.33 -6.74 5.30
#